data_AF-A0A1H3Q825-F1
#
_entry.id   AF-A0A1H3Q825-F1
#
_cell.length_a   1.000
_cell.length_b   1.000
_cell.length_c   1.000
_cell.angle_alpha   90.00
_cell.angle_beta   90.00
_cell.angle_gamma   90.00
#
_symmetry.space_group_name_H-M   'P 1'
#
loop_
_entity.id
_entity.type
_entity.pdbx_description
1 polymer ?
#
loop_
_entity_poly.entity_id
_entity_poly.type
_entity_poly.pdbx_seq_one_letter_code
_entity_poly.pdbx_strand_id
1 'polypeptide(L)'
;MRSRTVAIAIPAVLVLGALVLAGCTAHPTDAYSKIAHLDQGTVLAGGETPPIVPGSDSELVRSSLRLLTVHDETEFWVGVTRDDDVCFIAESTLGGEQTEASCVDAERFGRYGATLQLQSPEQRVWLHTEYMTVGTNWTAISANIAVHS
;
A
#
# COMPACT_ATOMS: atom_id res chain seq x y z
N MET A 1 77.33 14.19 27.65
CA MET A 1 76.07 14.61 28.31
C MET A 1 74.92 14.10 27.46
N ARG A 2 74.04 13.30 28.07
CA ARG A 2 72.84 12.70 27.46
C ARG A 2 71.80 13.79 27.24
N SER A 3 71.10 13.80 26.10
CA SER A 3 69.77 14.39 26.05
C SER A 3 68.82 13.50 25.25
N ARG A 4 67.63 13.34 25.82
CA ARG A 4 66.73 12.19 25.69
C ARG A 4 65.75 12.35 24.53
N THR A 5 65.56 11.25 23.81
CA THR A 5 64.45 10.98 22.90
C THR A 5 63.13 11.00 23.67
N VAL A 6 62.11 11.71 23.15
CA VAL A 6 60.71 11.51 23.54
C VAL A 6 59.91 11.38 22.25
N ALA A 7 59.60 10.13 21.88
CA ALA A 7 58.61 9.82 20.87
C ALA A 7 57.24 9.80 21.56
N ILE A 8 56.36 10.70 21.16
CA ILE A 8 54.96 10.73 21.62
C ILE A 8 54.17 9.82 20.68
N ALA A 9 53.78 8.65 21.18
CA ALA A 9 52.84 7.76 20.51
C ALA A 9 51.42 8.31 20.67
N ILE A 10 50.78 8.70 19.56
CA ILE A 10 49.37 9.04 19.51
C ILE A 10 48.62 7.75 19.12
N PRO A 11 47.84 7.11 20.01
CA PRO A 11 46.92 6.08 19.56
C PRO A 11 45.72 6.75 18.89
N ALA A 12 45.70 6.75 17.56
CA ALA A 12 44.51 7.04 16.79
C ALA A 12 43.52 5.87 16.97
N VAL A 13 42.59 6.01 17.90
CA VAL A 13 41.45 5.10 18.04
C VAL A 13 40.46 5.44 16.93
N LEU A 14 40.63 4.78 15.77
CA LEU A 14 39.62 4.74 14.71
C LEU A 14 38.45 3.87 15.20
N VAL A 15 37.44 4.51 15.77
CA VAL A 15 36.13 3.86 15.98
C VAL A 15 35.44 3.79 14.61
N LEU A 16 35.76 2.74 13.85
CA LEU A 16 34.94 2.28 12.73
C LEU A 16 33.68 1.61 13.31
N GLY A 17 32.82 2.43 13.89
CA GLY A 17 31.44 2.05 14.22
C GLY A 17 30.63 2.13 12.94
N ALA A 18 30.79 1.15 12.06
CA ALA A 18 29.77 0.85 11.06
C ALA A 18 28.53 0.39 11.83
N LEU A 19 27.68 1.35 12.21
CA LEU A 19 26.29 1.10 12.52
C LEU A 19 25.68 0.57 11.22
N VAL A 20 25.73 -0.76 11.10
CA VAL A 20 24.84 -1.51 10.23
C VAL A 20 23.45 -1.10 10.67
N LEU A 21 22.84 -0.19 9.91
CA LEU A 21 21.40 0.02 9.92
C LEU A 21 20.83 -1.36 9.58
N ALA A 22 20.48 -2.11 10.63
CA ALA A 22 19.62 -3.26 10.48
C ALA A 22 18.40 -2.70 9.77
N GLY A 23 18.24 -3.05 8.49
CA GLY A 23 17.01 -2.84 7.77
C GLY A 23 15.96 -3.63 8.52
N CYS A 24 15.29 -2.98 9.47
CA CYS A 24 13.97 -3.38 9.89
C CYS A 24 13.19 -3.41 8.58
N THR A 25 12.94 -4.59 8.04
CA THR A 25 11.91 -4.77 7.02
C THR A 25 10.69 -4.06 7.58
N ALA A 26 10.29 -2.95 6.97
CA ALA A 26 9.14 -2.20 7.43
C ALA A 26 7.98 -3.19 7.43
N HIS A 27 7.55 -3.63 8.61
CA HIS A 27 6.28 -4.31 8.71
C HIS A 27 5.27 -3.24 8.34
N PRO A 28 4.35 -3.50 7.39
CA PRO A 28 3.48 -2.46 6.88
C PRO A 28 2.34 -2.18 7.86
N THR A 29 2.71 -1.79 9.08
CA THR A 29 1.84 -1.64 10.24
C THR A 29 0.87 -0.50 10.04
N ASP A 30 1.30 0.57 9.38
CA ASP A 30 0.47 1.75 9.20
C ASP A 30 -0.57 1.46 8.14
N ALA A 31 -0.19 0.89 7.00
CA ALA A 31 -1.12 0.45 5.97
C ALA A 31 -2.13 -0.58 6.53
N TYR A 32 -1.67 -1.57 7.31
CA TYR A 32 -2.56 -2.51 8.01
C TYR A 32 -3.56 -1.81 8.92
N SER A 33 -3.09 -0.84 9.70
CA SER A 33 -3.98 -0.08 10.58
C SER A 33 -5.04 0.68 9.79
N LYS A 34 -4.69 1.25 8.63
CA LYS A 34 -5.65 1.99 7.81
C LYS A 34 -6.68 1.08 7.16
N ILE A 35 -6.26 -0.05 6.60
CA ILE A 35 -7.21 -0.97 5.95
C ILE A 35 -8.11 -1.70 6.95
N ALA A 36 -7.76 -1.74 8.24
CA ALA A 36 -8.62 -2.27 9.30
C ALA A 36 -9.90 -1.43 9.52
N HIS A 37 -9.92 -0.19 9.02
CA HIS A 37 -11.07 0.72 9.05
C HIS A 37 -11.95 0.65 7.78
N LEU A 38 -11.64 -0.30 6.88
CA LEU A 38 -12.54 -0.68 5.81
C LEU A 38 -13.47 -1.77 6.34
N ASP A 39 -14.71 -1.80 5.86
CA ASP A 39 -15.58 -2.96 6.06
C ASP A 39 -14.80 -4.20 5.61
N GLN A 40 -14.87 -5.27 6.40
CA GLN A 40 -13.81 -6.27 6.43
C GLN A 40 -13.61 -7.01 5.10
N GLY A 41 -14.52 -6.84 4.15
CA GLY A 41 -14.49 -7.47 2.85
C GLY A 41 -14.47 -8.99 2.97
N THR A 42 -14.31 -9.66 1.85
CA THR A 42 -14.00 -11.10 1.84
C THR A 42 -12.50 -11.28 1.69
N VAL A 43 -11.87 -11.96 2.65
CA VAL A 43 -10.44 -12.30 2.56
C VAL A 43 -10.25 -13.33 1.46
N LEU A 44 -9.25 -13.12 0.61
CA LEU A 44 -8.89 -14.05 -0.46
C LEU A 44 -8.62 -15.45 0.12
N ALA A 45 -9.28 -16.48 -0.43
CA ALA A 45 -9.14 -17.83 0.10
C ALA A 45 -7.74 -18.39 -0.17
N GLY A 46 -7.25 -19.26 0.73
CA GLY A 46 -5.98 -19.95 0.59
C GLY A 46 -5.99 -20.92 -0.59
N GLY A 47 -5.68 -20.42 -1.78
CA GLY A 47 -5.76 -21.18 -3.03
C GLY A 47 -6.08 -20.32 -4.26
N GLU A 48 -6.71 -19.16 -4.06
CA GLU A 48 -7.09 -18.24 -5.14
C GLU A 48 -5.91 -17.36 -5.57
N THR A 49 -5.77 -17.14 -6.88
CA THR A 49 -4.73 -16.26 -7.42
C THR A 49 -5.05 -14.81 -7.01
N PRO A 50 -4.12 -14.08 -6.37
CA PRO A 50 -4.35 -12.69 -6.04
C PRO A 50 -4.40 -11.83 -7.33
N PRO A 51 -5.12 -10.70 -7.30
CA PRO A 51 -5.12 -9.75 -8.41
C PRO A 51 -3.70 -9.25 -8.70
N ILE A 52 -3.41 -9.00 -9.98
CA ILE A 52 -2.12 -8.48 -10.43
C ILE A 52 -2.11 -6.97 -10.27
N VAL A 53 -1.10 -6.39 -9.60
CA VAL A 53 -0.94 -4.94 -9.51
C VAL A 53 -0.02 -4.46 -10.64
N PRO A 54 -0.55 -3.84 -11.71
CA PRO A 54 0.30 -3.28 -12.76
C PRO A 54 1.20 -2.15 -12.22
N GLY A 55 2.46 -2.14 -12.65
CA GLY A 55 3.38 -1.03 -12.39
C GLY A 55 3.87 -0.91 -10.94
N SER A 56 3.59 -1.87 -10.06
CA SER A 56 4.18 -1.94 -8.72
C SER A 56 5.30 -2.97 -8.69
N ASP A 57 6.50 -2.53 -8.30
CA ASP A 57 7.64 -3.41 -8.02
C ASP A 57 7.52 -4.10 -6.65
N SER A 58 6.57 -3.64 -5.82
CA SER A 58 6.38 -4.07 -4.44
C SER A 58 5.39 -5.24 -4.37
N GLU A 59 5.79 -6.31 -3.69
CA GLU A 59 4.95 -7.49 -3.53
C GLU A 59 3.75 -7.20 -2.60
N LEU A 60 2.54 -7.53 -3.07
CA LEU A 60 1.33 -7.53 -2.24
C LEU A 60 1.43 -8.62 -1.15
N VAL A 61 1.10 -8.25 0.08
CA VAL A 61 0.98 -9.20 1.17
C VAL A 61 -0.36 -9.92 1.07
N ARG A 62 -0.35 -11.19 0.64
CA ARG A 62 -1.57 -11.95 0.34
C ARG A 62 -2.61 -11.97 1.47
N SER A 63 -2.17 -12.05 2.72
CA SER A 63 -3.07 -12.05 3.89
C SER A 63 -3.80 -10.71 4.13
N SER A 64 -3.35 -9.63 3.48
CA SER A 64 -3.99 -8.32 3.54
C SER A 64 -5.08 -8.12 2.49
N LEU A 65 -5.11 -8.97 1.45
CA LEU A 65 -6.01 -8.81 0.32
C LEU A 65 -7.45 -9.08 0.70
N ARG A 66 -8.31 -8.12 0.39
CA ARG A 66 -9.74 -8.15 0.67
C ARG A 66 -10.51 -7.74 -0.57
N LEU A 67 -11.47 -8.57 -0.97
CA LEU A 67 -12.52 -8.19 -1.91
C LEU A 67 -13.52 -7.31 -1.18
N LEU A 68 -13.68 -6.07 -1.62
CA LEU A 68 -14.60 -5.11 -1.01
C LEU A 68 -16.00 -5.22 -1.61
N THR A 69 -16.10 -5.32 -2.93
CA THR A 69 -17.38 -5.50 -3.63
C THR A 69 -17.16 -5.99 -5.06
N VAL A 70 -18.24 -6.49 -5.67
CA VAL A 70 -18.32 -6.76 -7.10
C VAL A 70 -19.42 -5.87 -7.68
N HIS A 71 -19.11 -5.11 -8.72
CA HIS A 71 -20.06 -4.21 -9.37
C HIS A 71 -19.75 -4.10 -10.86
N ASP A 72 -20.78 -4.22 -11.71
CA ASP A 72 -20.66 -4.16 -13.17
C ASP A 72 -19.49 -5.01 -13.72
N GLU A 73 -19.47 -6.29 -13.34
CA GLU A 73 -18.47 -7.28 -13.76
C GLU A 73 -17.02 -6.92 -13.37
N THR A 74 -16.86 -5.99 -12.43
CA THR A 74 -15.57 -5.56 -11.87
C THR A 74 -15.49 -5.91 -10.39
N GLU A 75 -14.42 -6.59 -10.00
CA GLU A 75 -14.08 -6.84 -8.60
C GLU A 75 -13.17 -5.72 -8.08
N PHE A 76 -13.54 -5.18 -6.93
CA PHE A 76 -12.78 -4.13 -6.27
C PHE A 76 -12.06 -4.69 -5.06
N TRP A 77 -10.74 -4.70 -5.12
CA TRP A 77 -9.87 -5.26 -4.09
C TRP A 77 -9.06 -4.16 -3.40
N VAL A 78 -8.71 -4.41 -2.14
CA VAL A 78 -7.69 -3.64 -1.42
C VAL A 78 -6.64 -4.58 -0.87
N GLY A 79 -5.38 -4.15 -0.90
CA GLY A 79 -4.27 -4.88 -0.33
C GLY A 79 -3.17 -3.94 0.17
N VAL A 80 -2.24 -4.51 0.91
CA VAL A 80 -1.08 -3.83 1.47
C VAL A 80 0.19 -4.39 0.83
N THR A 81 1.12 -3.53 0.43
CA THR A 81 2.44 -3.94 -0.07
C THR A 81 3.43 -4.17 1.06
N ARG A 82 4.55 -4.83 0.78
CA ARG A 82 5.66 -4.94 1.74
C ARG A 82 6.31 -3.59 2.09
N ASP A 83 6.08 -2.55 1.29
CA ASP A 83 6.64 -1.22 1.47
C ASP A 83 5.68 -0.25 2.19
N ASP A 84 4.62 -0.78 2.83
CA ASP A 84 3.65 -0.01 3.62
C ASP A 84 2.73 0.91 2.79
N ASP A 85 2.49 0.53 1.54
CA ASP A 85 1.48 1.15 0.69
C ASP A 85 0.14 0.40 0.76
N VAL A 86 -0.95 1.14 0.57
CA VAL A 86 -2.29 0.60 0.33
C VAL A 86 -2.57 0.65 -1.17
N CYS A 87 -2.79 -0.52 -1.78
CA CYS A 87 -3.18 -0.65 -3.17
C CYS A 87 -4.68 -0.87 -3.30
N PHE A 88 -5.34 0.01 -4.05
CA PHE A 88 -6.70 -0.17 -4.54
C PHE A 88 -6.65 -0.74 -5.95
N ILE A 89 -7.39 -1.82 -6.19
CA ILE A 89 -7.29 -2.61 -7.42
C ILE A 89 -8.70 -2.86 -7.97
N ALA A 90 -8.86 -2.71 -9.28
CA ALA A 90 -10.06 -3.07 -10.02
C ALA A 90 -9.69 -4.15 -11.04
N GLU A 91 -10.33 -5.32 -10.95
CA GLU A 91 -10.10 -6.45 -11.84
C GLU A 91 -11.39 -6.83 -12.56
N SER A 92 -11.34 -6.96 -13.89
CA SER A 92 -12.48 -7.45 -14.65
C SER A 92 -12.67 -8.95 -14.45
N THR A 93 -13.92 -9.36 -14.20
CA THR A 93 -14.31 -10.78 -14.14
C THR A 93 -14.48 -11.42 -15.52
N LEU A 94 -14.51 -10.62 -16.58
CA LEU A 94 -14.56 -11.12 -17.94
C LEU A 94 -13.16 -11.61 -18.33
N GLY A 95 -13.03 -12.91 -18.58
CA GLY A 95 -11.78 -13.58 -18.90
C GLY A 95 -11.11 -13.03 -20.15
N GLY A 96 -10.33 -11.96 -19.98
CA GLY A 96 -9.70 -11.25 -21.09
C GLY A 96 -8.88 -10.02 -20.72
N GLU A 97 -9.29 -9.14 -19.80
CA GLU A 97 -8.67 -7.80 -19.76
C GLU A 97 -8.57 -7.05 -18.41
N GLN A 98 -7.48 -6.27 -18.37
CA GLN A 98 -7.15 -5.09 -17.56
C GLN A 98 -7.48 -5.13 -16.08
N THR A 99 -6.43 -5.36 -15.30
CA THR A 99 -6.36 -4.91 -13.92
C THR A 99 -5.90 -3.46 -13.91
N GLU A 100 -6.64 -2.59 -13.23
CA GLU A 100 -6.22 -1.21 -12.90
C GLU A 100 -5.86 -1.16 -11.43
N ALA A 101 -4.76 -0.48 -11.08
CA ALA A 101 -4.36 -0.35 -9.69
C ALA A 101 -3.76 1.02 -9.37
N SER A 102 -3.97 1.44 -8.12
CA SER A 102 -3.48 2.70 -7.56
C SER A 102 -3.00 2.41 -6.16
N CYS A 103 -1.68 2.48 -5.98
CA CYS A 103 -1.04 2.32 -4.68
C CYS A 103 -0.65 3.69 -4.14
N VAL A 104 -0.97 3.92 -2.88
CA VAL A 104 -0.66 5.15 -2.16
C VAL A 104 -0.12 4.80 -0.77
N ASP A 105 0.76 5.64 -0.25
CA ASP A 105 1.27 5.48 1.11
C ASP A 105 0.13 5.51 2.15
N ALA A 106 0.35 4.86 3.28
CA ALA A 106 -0.65 4.73 4.34
C ALA A 106 -1.16 6.08 4.89
N GLU A 107 -0.32 7.13 4.95
CA GLU A 107 -0.75 8.44 5.42
C GLU A 107 -1.75 9.07 4.44
N ARG A 108 -1.38 9.11 3.15
CA ARG A 108 -2.22 9.62 2.09
C ARG A 108 -3.55 8.87 2.03
N PHE A 109 -3.51 7.55 2.10
CA PHE A 109 -4.72 6.73 2.14
C PHE A 109 -5.62 7.09 3.33
N GLY A 110 -5.04 7.21 4.53
CA GLY A 110 -5.81 7.58 5.73
C GLY A 110 -6.48 8.96 5.64
N ARG A 111 -5.91 9.88 4.86
CA ARG A 111 -6.41 11.26 4.72
C ARG A 111 -7.37 11.45 3.54
N TYR A 112 -7.15 10.75 2.43
CA TYR A 112 -7.86 11.01 1.17
C TYR A 112 -8.46 9.75 0.52
N GLY A 113 -8.18 8.57 1.05
CA GLY A 113 -8.51 7.31 0.41
C GLY A 113 -7.62 7.08 -0.81
N ALA A 114 -8.11 6.27 -1.75
CA ALA A 114 -7.45 6.01 -3.03
C ALA A 114 -8.46 6.13 -4.18
N THR A 115 -8.05 6.73 -5.29
CA THR A 115 -8.88 6.82 -6.48
C THR A 115 -8.28 6.02 -7.63
N LEU A 116 -9.16 5.39 -8.40
CA LEU A 116 -8.87 4.71 -9.65
C LEU A 116 -9.64 5.37 -10.80
N GLN A 117 -8.97 5.50 -11.94
CA GLN A 117 -9.63 5.80 -13.20
C GLN A 117 -9.88 4.45 -13.89
N LEU A 118 -11.13 4.17 -14.26
CA LEU A 118 -11.44 2.99 -15.07
C LEU A 118 -11.23 3.29 -16.56
N GLN A 119 -11.47 2.29 -17.42
CA GLN A 119 -11.24 2.39 -18.88
C GLN A 119 -11.94 3.59 -19.54
N SER A 120 -13.09 4.02 -19.02
CA SER A 120 -13.72 5.28 -19.43
C SER A 120 -13.05 6.46 -18.71
N PRO A 121 -12.59 7.50 -19.42
CA PRO A 121 -11.98 8.69 -18.81
C PRO A 121 -12.94 9.47 -17.90
N GLU A 122 -14.24 9.20 -18.00
CA GLU A 122 -15.27 9.84 -17.18
C GLU A 122 -15.55 9.06 -15.89
N GLN A 123 -15.22 7.75 -15.87
CA GLN A 123 -15.55 6.87 -14.77
C GLN A 123 -14.40 6.76 -13.76
N ARG A 124 -14.59 7.39 -12.60
CA ARG A 124 -13.68 7.32 -11.46
C ARG A 124 -14.30 6.53 -10.33
N VAL A 125 -13.47 5.76 -9.65
CA VAL A 125 -13.85 5.02 -8.45
C VAL A 125 -13.00 5.51 -7.30
N TRP A 126 -13.62 5.67 -6.14
CA TRP A 126 -12.99 6.13 -4.93
C TRP A 126 -13.17 5.10 -3.83
N LEU A 127 -12.06 4.54 -3.38
CA LEU A 127 -11.95 3.80 -2.14
C LEU A 127 -11.81 4.80 -0.98
N HIS A 128 -12.83 4.88 -0.15
CA HIS A 128 -12.89 5.79 1.00
C HIS A 128 -12.99 5.02 2.32
N THR A 129 -12.56 5.65 3.40
CA THR A 129 -12.70 5.08 4.75
C THR A 129 -14.04 5.47 5.36
N GLU A 130 -14.40 4.83 6.48
CA GLU A 130 -15.61 5.16 7.26
C GLU A 130 -15.63 6.60 7.80
N TYR A 131 -14.46 7.25 7.89
CA TYR A 131 -14.32 8.61 8.40
C TYR A 131 -14.51 9.69 7.33
N MET A 132 -14.77 9.29 6.07
CA MET A 132 -14.89 10.20 4.94
C MET A 132 -16.35 10.37 4.53
N THR A 133 -16.72 11.60 4.17
CA THR A 133 -18.07 11.90 3.69
C THR A 133 -18.12 11.80 2.17
N VAL A 134 -19.00 10.96 1.65
CA VAL A 134 -19.29 10.86 0.21
C VAL A 134 -20.12 12.07 -0.22
N GLY A 135 -19.55 12.89 -1.11
CA GLY A 135 -20.23 14.07 -1.65
C GLY A 135 -21.32 13.72 -2.67
N THR A 136 -22.20 14.67 -2.98
CA THR A 136 -23.37 14.46 -3.87
C THR A 136 -23.02 14.13 -5.33
N ASN A 137 -21.78 14.37 -5.75
CA ASN A 137 -21.31 14.04 -7.10
C ASN A 137 -20.82 12.59 -7.20
N TRP A 138 -20.90 11.82 -6.12
CA TRP A 138 -20.49 10.42 -6.05
C TRP A 138 -21.69 9.55 -5.68
N THR A 139 -21.71 8.33 -6.22
CA THR A 139 -22.72 7.32 -5.90
C THR A 139 -22.04 6.19 -5.13
N ALA A 140 -22.42 5.97 -3.86
CA ALA A 140 -21.89 4.86 -3.07
C ALA A 140 -22.45 3.52 -3.60
N ILE A 141 -21.56 2.59 -3.92
CA ILE A 141 -21.90 1.23 -4.38
C ILE A 141 -21.58 0.15 -3.33
N SER A 142 -20.82 0.51 -2.29
CA SER A 142 -20.59 -0.29 -1.09
C SER A 142 -20.26 0.62 0.11
N ALA A 143 -19.95 0.03 1.27
CA ALA A 143 -19.57 0.77 2.47
C ALA A 143 -18.32 1.66 2.30
N ASN A 144 -17.40 1.27 1.41
CA ASN A 144 -16.11 1.93 1.22
C ASN A 144 -15.82 2.34 -0.22
N ILE A 145 -16.77 2.14 -1.14
CA ILE A 145 -16.55 2.43 -2.56
C ILE A 145 -17.67 3.31 -3.08
N ALA A 146 -17.25 4.40 -3.72
CA ALA A 146 -18.12 5.29 -4.45
C ALA A 146 -17.63 5.47 -5.89
N VAL A 147 -18.57 5.67 -6.81
CA VAL A 147 -18.30 5.88 -8.23
C VAL A 147 -18.75 7.27 -8.66
N HIS A 148 -18.00 7.86 -9.58
CA HIS A 148 -18.34 9.09 -10.27
C HIS A 148 -18.31 8.81 -11.76
N SER A 149 -19.44 9.03 -12.41
CA SER A 149 -19.66 8.93 -13.86
C SER A 149 -20.09 10.27 -14.41
#